data_AF-A0A534K528-F1
#
_entry.id   AF-A0A534K528-F1
#
_cell.length_a   1.000
_cell.length_b   1.000
_cell.length_c   1.000
_cell.angle_alpha   90.00
_cell.angle_beta   90.00
_cell.angle_gamma   90.00
#
_symmetry.space_group_name_H-M   'P 1'
#
loop_
_entity.id
_entity.type
_entity.pdbx_description
1 polymer ?
#
loop_
_entity_poly.entity_id
_entity_poly.type
_entity_poly.pdbx_seq_one_letter_code
_entity_poly.pdbx_strand_id
1 'polypeptide(L)'
;MTEWYCNRCGYLNREDDSQCRNCARSREVTFGSVREIPLRRSRGAPERKPPTVWGGVLLIFIGLFITVCTYSAASGAGGGIYLIAFGPVIAGIVRIIRALEVPKSNATGSAPPRGYQFKPHEKVRILSNRFREKGAPVGSIGYVIEKWADNLWEVEVSRVDGTAIARFVVRPEDIELAEG
;
A
#
# COMPACT_ATOMS: atom_id res chain seq x y z
N MET A 1 -27.73 -7.95 -6.15
CA MET A 1 -27.23 -7.12 -5.03
C MET A 1 -25.86 -6.65 -5.45
N THR A 2 -25.67 -5.35 -5.59
CA THR A 2 -24.41 -4.75 -6.05
C THR A 2 -23.57 -4.42 -4.82
N GLU A 3 -22.27 -4.67 -4.87
CA GLU A 3 -21.34 -4.48 -3.76
C GLU A 3 -20.18 -3.59 -4.25
N TRP A 4 -19.50 -2.90 -3.33
CA TRP A 4 -18.34 -2.07 -3.68
C TRP A 4 -17.18 -2.29 -2.71
N TYR A 5 -15.96 -2.29 -3.26
CA TYR A 5 -14.73 -2.39 -2.48
C TYR A 5 -14.22 -1.00 -2.11
N CYS A 6 -13.86 -0.80 -0.85
CA CYS A 6 -13.29 0.46 -0.41
C CYS A 6 -11.89 0.68 -1.01
N ASN A 7 -11.69 1.76 -1.76
CA ASN A 7 -10.41 2.14 -2.36
C ASN A 7 -9.28 2.42 -1.33
N ARG A 8 -9.62 2.62 -0.07
CA ARG A 8 -8.64 2.86 1.01
C ARG A 8 -8.14 1.58 1.66
N CYS A 9 -9.05 0.64 1.94
CA CYS A 9 -8.76 -0.52 2.78
C CYS A 9 -9.12 -1.88 2.16
N GLY A 10 -9.77 -1.90 0.99
CA GLY A 10 -10.17 -3.12 0.29
C GLY A 10 -11.33 -3.88 0.94
N TYR A 11 -11.96 -3.34 1.98
CA TYR A 11 -13.12 -3.98 2.61
C TYR A 11 -14.35 -3.93 1.70
N LEU A 12 -15.07 -5.05 1.59
CA LEU A 12 -16.32 -5.17 0.84
C LEU A 12 -17.46 -4.50 1.62
N ASN A 13 -18.14 -3.55 1.00
CA ASN A 13 -19.28 -2.86 1.59
C ASN A 13 -20.53 -3.09 0.73
N ARG A 14 -21.69 -2.97 1.36
CA ARG A 14 -22.95 -3.03 0.63
C ARG A 14 -23.20 -1.71 -0.10
N GLU A 15 -24.02 -1.74 -1.13
CA GLU A 15 -24.32 -0.55 -1.93
C GLU A 15 -25.05 0.57 -1.17
N ASP A 16 -25.81 0.24 -0.14
CA ASP A 16 -26.45 1.20 0.77
C ASP A 16 -25.47 1.87 1.74
N ASP A 17 -24.26 1.33 1.91
CA ASP A 17 -23.22 1.93 2.74
C ASP A 17 -22.63 3.18 2.06
N SER A 18 -22.94 4.36 2.62
CA SER A 18 -22.35 5.65 2.21
C SER A 18 -20.90 5.83 2.68
N GLN A 19 -20.47 5.02 3.66
CA GLN A 19 -19.13 5.00 4.22
C GLN A 19 -18.63 3.57 4.39
N CYS A 20 -17.32 3.37 4.24
CA CYS A 20 -16.72 2.07 4.46
C CYS A 20 -16.83 1.65 5.93
N ARG A 21 -17.41 0.48 6.20
CA ARG A 21 -17.64 -0.06 7.54
C ARG A 21 -16.36 -0.35 8.33
N ASN A 22 -15.22 -0.48 7.66
CA ASN A 22 -13.93 -0.76 8.30
C ASN A 22 -13.10 0.51 8.57
N CYS A 23 -13.07 1.46 7.64
CA CYS A 23 -12.17 2.62 7.73
C CYS A 23 -12.86 3.99 7.72
N ALA A 24 -14.20 4.01 7.76
CA ALA A 24 -15.08 5.18 7.73
C ALA A 24 -14.85 6.14 6.54
N ARG A 25 -14.16 5.68 5.49
CA ARG A 25 -13.96 6.46 4.26
C ARG A 25 -15.28 6.57 3.52
N SER A 26 -15.71 7.79 3.18
CA SER A 26 -16.89 8.02 2.34
C SER A 26 -16.74 7.39 0.96
N ARG A 27 -17.82 6.81 0.45
CA ARG A 27 -17.93 6.41 -0.95
C ARG A 27 -17.88 7.67 -1.80
N GLU A 28 -16.80 7.91 -2.54
CA GLU A 28 -16.73 9.03 -3.49
C GLU A 28 -17.73 8.72 -4.61
N VAL A 29 -18.90 9.37 -4.55
CA VAL A 29 -19.95 9.24 -5.55
C VAL A 29 -19.54 10.09 -6.75
N THR A 30 -18.84 9.49 -7.71
CA THR A 30 -18.58 10.14 -9.00
C THR A 30 -19.80 9.96 -9.89
N PHE A 31 -20.80 10.84 -9.76
CA PHE A 31 -21.91 10.94 -10.72
C PHE A 31 -21.98 12.36 -11.28
N GLY A 32 -21.71 12.49 -12.59
CA GLY A 32 -22.02 13.70 -13.34
C GLY A 32 -21.06 14.00 -14.50
N SER A 33 -21.43 13.53 -15.70
CA SER A 33 -20.98 13.96 -17.04
C SER A 33 -19.48 14.06 -17.32
N VAL A 34 -19.03 13.29 -18.31
CA VAL A 34 -17.76 13.49 -19.03
C VAL A 34 -17.81 14.86 -19.71
N ARG A 35 -17.39 15.91 -19.01
CA ARG A 35 -16.85 17.12 -19.64
C ARG A 35 -15.35 16.93 -19.70
N GLU A 36 -14.77 17.16 -20.87
CA GLU A 36 -13.32 17.13 -21.09
C GLU A 36 -12.64 17.99 -20.01
N ILE A 37 -11.94 17.31 -19.09
CA ILE A 37 -11.16 17.96 -18.05
C ILE A 37 -9.89 18.42 -18.76
N PRO A 38 -9.62 19.74 -18.91
CA PRO A 38 -8.32 20.18 -19.38
C PRO A 38 -7.29 19.58 -18.43
N LEU A 39 -6.29 18.88 -18.99
CA LEU A 39 -5.22 18.20 -18.25
C LEU A 39 -4.59 19.15 -17.23
N ARG A 40 -5.18 19.18 -16.03
CA ARG A 40 -4.76 20.03 -14.94
C ARG A 40 -3.48 19.39 -14.43
N ARG A 41 -2.35 19.92 -14.90
CA ARG A 41 -0.98 19.60 -14.48
C ARG A 41 -1.01 19.18 -13.02
N SER A 42 -0.94 17.86 -12.78
CA SER A 42 -1.07 17.29 -11.46
C SER A 42 0.03 17.89 -10.61
N ARG A 43 -0.31 18.83 -9.72
CA ARG A 43 0.57 19.17 -8.60
C ARG A 43 0.78 17.85 -7.89
N GLY A 44 2.03 17.38 -7.87
CA GLY A 44 2.40 16.07 -7.35
C GLY A 44 1.69 15.82 -6.03
N ALA A 45 1.00 14.70 -5.93
CA ALA A 45 0.47 14.25 -4.65
C ALA A 45 1.66 14.24 -3.65
N PRO A 46 1.51 14.83 -2.46
CA PRO A 46 2.60 14.86 -1.49
C PRO A 46 3.04 13.42 -1.23
N GLU A 47 4.32 13.16 -1.49
CA GLU A 47 4.96 11.87 -1.29
C GLU A 47 4.79 11.46 0.17
N ARG A 48 3.80 10.61 0.44
CA ARG A 48 3.56 10.10 1.78
C ARG A 48 4.66 9.09 2.06
N LYS A 49 5.70 9.51 2.79
CA LYS A 49 6.72 8.60 3.31
C LYS A 49 6.01 7.43 4.01
N PRO A 50 6.38 6.18 3.70
CA PRO A 50 5.75 5.02 4.31
C PRO A 50 5.88 5.11 5.84
N PRO A 51 4.89 4.59 6.59
CA PRO A 51 4.95 4.60 8.04
C PRO A 51 6.19 3.83 8.49
N THR A 52 7.19 4.55 9.00
CA THR A 52 8.41 3.95 9.52
C THR A 52 8.13 3.30 10.87
N VAL A 53 8.68 2.09 11.07
CA VAL A 53 8.69 1.37 12.35
C VAL A 53 9.20 2.27 13.47
N TRP A 54 10.20 3.10 13.16
CA TRP A 54 10.82 4.04 14.10
C TRP A 54 9.82 5.00 14.75
N GLY A 55 8.82 5.47 13.99
CA GLY A 55 7.78 6.34 14.55
C GLY A 55 6.90 5.65 15.59
N GLY A 56 6.70 4.33 15.49
CA GLY A 56 5.97 3.55 16.49
C GLY A 56 6.80 3.31 17.75
N VAL A 57 8.09 3.01 17.57
CA VAL A 57 9.04 2.82 18.67
C VAL A 57 9.15 4.09 19.54
N LEU A 58 9.28 5.26 18.91
CA LEU A 58 9.34 6.54 19.63
C LEU A 58 8.09 6.77 20.51
N LEU A 59 6.89 6.45 19.99
CA LEU A 59 5.64 6.61 20.75
C LEU A 59 5.58 5.73 21.99
N ILE A 60 6.08 4.49 21.90
CA ILE A 60 6.16 3.58 23.05
C ILE A 60 7.11 4.15 24.11
N PHE A 61 8.29 4.63 23.71
CA PHE A 61 9.24 5.24 24.64
C PHE A 61 8.67 6.47 25.34
N ILE A 62 7.95 7.33 24.62
CA ILE A 62 7.26 8.49 25.22
C ILE A 62 6.23 8.04 26.25
N GLY A 63 5.40 7.04 25.94
CA GLY A 63 4.40 6.51 26.88
C GLY A 63 5.02 5.88 28.12
N LEU A 64 6.09 5.10 27.93
CA LEU A 64 6.83 4.49 29.03
C LEU A 64 7.50 5.55 29.91
N PHE A 65 8.12 6.55 29.30
CA PHE A 65 8.79 7.64 30.02
C PHE A 65 7.82 8.41 30.93
N ILE A 66 6.64 8.79 30.41
CA ILE A 66 5.59 9.45 31.21
C ILE A 66 5.19 8.58 32.41
N THR A 67 5.04 7.28 32.19
CA THR A 67 4.64 6.32 33.24
C THR A 67 5.72 6.20 34.32
N VAL A 68 7.00 6.13 33.95
CA VAL A 68 8.11 6.07 34.91
C VAL A 68 8.23 7.38 35.70
N CYS A 69 8.15 8.54 35.04
CA CYS A 69 8.23 9.83 35.72
C CYS A 69 7.09 10.02 36.73
N THR A 70 5.86 9.65 36.37
CA THR A 70 4.70 9.76 37.27
C THR A 70 4.80 8.79 38.44
N TYR A 71 5.28 7.57 38.21
CA TYR A 71 5.53 6.60 39.28
C TYR A 71 6.58 7.12 40.27
N SER A 72 7.71 7.62 39.78
CA SER A 72 8.78 8.14 40.64
C SER A 72 8.31 9.31 41.50
N ALA A 73 7.49 10.20 40.94
CA ALA A 73 6.88 11.30 41.71
C ALA A 73 5.88 10.79 42.76
N ALA A 74 5.12 9.73 42.46
CA ALA A 74 4.12 9.16 43.36
C ALA A 74 4.71 8.26 44.47
N SER A 75 5.88 7.67 44.24
CA SER A 75 6.55 6.75 45.18
C SER A 75 7.17 7.40 46.43
N GLY A 76 7.01 8.71 46.60
CA GLY A 76 7.41 9.42 47.82
C GLY A 76 6.53 9.11 49.03
N ALA A 77 6.98 9.52 50.23
CA ALA A 77 6.39 9.19 51.54
C ALA A 77 4.92 9.64 51.79
N GLY A 78 4.25 10.22 50.80
CA GLY A 78 2.89 10.76 50.91
C GLY A 78 1.81 9.98 50.16
N GLY A 79 2.15 8.97 49.34
CA GLY A 79 1.19 8.22 48.52
C GLY A 79 0.52 9.08 47.44
N GLY A 80 0.99 8.95 46.19
CA GLY A 80 0.45 9.70 45.05
C GLY A 80 -0.41 8.85 44.10
N ILE A 81 -1.26 9.52 43.31
CA ILE A 81 -1.93 8.92 42.14
C ILE A 81 -0.92 8.89 40.98
N TYR A 82 -0.72 7.73 40.36
CA TYR A 82 0.08 7.59 39.14
C TYR A 82 -0.82 7.40 37.93
N LEU A 83 -0.38 7.93 36.78
CA LEU A 83 -1.08 7.85 35.52
C LEU A 83 -0.33 6.90 34.59
N ILE A 84 -1.03 5.88 34.09
CA ILE A 84 -0.47 4.98 33.09
C ILE A 84 -0.85 5.51 31.70
N ALA A 85 0.15 5.88 30.90
CA ALA A 85 -0.05 6.42 29.57
C ALA A 85 -0.31 5.32 28.52
N PHE A 86 -1.45 4.62 28.64
CA PHE A 86 -1.82 3.53 27.71
C PHE A 86 -1.97 4.01 26.26
N GLY A 87 -2.42 5.25 26.04
CA GLY A 87 -2.68 5.81 24.72
C GLY A 87 -1.45 5.79 23.79
N PRO A 88 -0.34 6.46 24.15
CA PRO A 88 0.89 6.43 23.35
C PRO A 88 1.46 5.03 23.12
N VAL A 89 1.37 4.15 24.13
CA VAL A 89 1.86 2.77 24.02
C VAL A 89 1.05 1.96 23.01
N ILE A 90 -0.29 1.98 23.12
CA ILE A 90 -1.18 1.28 22.19
C ILE A 90 -1.04 1.84 20.77
N ALA A 91 -0.98 3.17 20.62
CA ALA A 91 -0.78 3.81 19.32
C ALA A 91 0.56 3.43 18.67
N GLY A 92 1.62 3.34 19.48
CA GLY A 92 2.92 2.87 19.04
C GLY A 92 2.90 1.41 18.57
N ILE A 93 2.29 0.51 19.35
CA ILE A 93 2.14 -0.91 19.00
C ILE A 93 1.36 -1.08 17.69
N VAL A 94 0.20 -0.43 17.55
CA VAL A 94 -0.61 -0.48 16.32
C VAL A 94 0.18 0.01 15.11
N ARG A 95 1.00 1.05 15.28
CA ARG A 95 1.84 1.57 14.20
C ARG A 95 2.95 0.59 13.80
N ILE A 96 3.55 -0.11 14.75
CA ILE A 96 4.54 -1.15 14.50
C ILE A 96 3.89 -2.32 13.76
N ILE A 97 2.77 -2.84 14.26
CA ILE A 97 2.04 -3.95 13.62
C ILE A 97 1.70 -3.58 12.17
N ARG A 98 1.13 -2.40 11.93
CA ARG A 98 0.83 -1.93 10.56
C ARG A 98 2.06 -1.80 9.66
N ALA A 99 3.22 -1.45 10.23
CA ALA A 99 4.47 -1.37 9.47
C ALA A 99 5.05 -2.76 9.16
N LEU A 100 4.80 -3.75 10.03
CA LEU A 100 5.20 -5.15 9.85
C LEU A 100 4.23 -5.93 8.95
N GLU A 101 2.95 -5.56 8.93
CA GLU A 101 1.92 -6.10 8.04
C GLU A 101 2.02 -5.58 6.61
N VAL A 102 2.84 -4.55 6.35
CA VAL A 102 3.26 -4.26 4.97
C VAL A 102 3.91 -5.55 4.49
N PRO A 103 3.33 -6.25 3.49
CA PRO A 103 3.92 -7.47 3.00
C PRO A 103 5.36 -7.13 2.67
N LYS A 104 6.31 -7.80 3.34
CA LYS A 104 7.62 -8.03 2.74
C LYS A 104 7.24 -8.62 1.39
N SER A 105 7.27 -7.82 0.33
CA SER A 105 7.38 -8.38 -1.00
C SER A 105 8.59 -9.28 -0.86
N ASN A 106 8.37 -10.59 -0.87
CA ASN A 106 9.42 -11.55 -1.04
C ASN A 106 9.99 -11.25 -2.43
N ALA A 107 10.84 -10.23 -2.50
CA ALA A 107 11.75 -9.91 -3.57
C ALA A 107 12.84 -10.99 -3.49
N THR A 108 12.41 -12.22 -3.72
CA THR A 108 13.23 -13.35 -4.11
C THR A 108 12.98 -13.62 -5.60
N GLY A 109 12.49 -12.63 -6.36
CA GLY A 109 13.05 -12.35 -7.66
C GLY A 109 14.10 -11.27 -7.44
N SER A 110 15.34 -11.52 -7.85
CA SER A 110 16.32 -10.45 -7.93
C SER A 110 15.77 -9.44 -8.95
N ALA A 111 15.38 -8.25 -8.50
CA ALA A 111 15.09 -7.14 -9.39
C ALA A 111 16.23 -7.08 -10.43
N PRO A 112 15.91 -7.07 -11.73
CA PRO A 112 16.94 -7.19 -12.74
C PRO A 112 17.93 -6.02 -12.59
N PRO A 113 19.23 -6.24 -12.89
CA PRO A 113 20.24 -5.19 -12.73
C PRO A 113 19.82 -3.94 -13.51
N ARG A 114 20.14 -2.75 -12.98
CA ARG A 114 19.81 -1.48 -13.66
C ARG A 114 20.35 -1.52 -15.09
N GLY A 115 19.46 -1.32 -16.07
CA GLY A 115 19.79 -1.39 -17.49
C GLY A 115 19.52 -2.75 -18.16
N TYR A 116 18.92 -3.71 -17.44
CA TYR A 116 18.42 -4.94 -18.04
C TYR A 116 17.35 -4.62 -19.10
N GLN A 117 17.51 -5.21 -20.29
CA GLN A 117 16.53 -5.11 -21.37
C GLN A 117 15.75 -6.42 -21.43
N PHE A 118 14.46 -6.33 -21.11
CA PHE A 118 13.55 -7.47 -21.25
C PHE A 118 13.41 -7.88 -22.71
N LYS A 119 13.15 -9.17 -22.94
CA LYS A 119 12.84 -9.70 -24.27
C LYS A 119 11.33 -9.82 -24.47
N PRO A 120 10.81 -9.65 -25.69
CA PRO A 120 9.43 -10.03 -25.99
C PRO A 120 9.15 -11.48 -25.58
N HIS A 121 7.97 -11.72 -25.02
CA HIS A 121 7.46 -12.97 -24.43
C HIS A 121 8.18 -13.45 -23.17
N GLU A 122 9.01 -12.60 -22.55
CA GLU A 122 9.62 -12.93 -21.28
C GLU A 122 8.60 -12.87 -20.14
N LYS A 123 8.64 -13.90 -19.28
CA LYS A 123 7.73 -14.06 -18.15
C LYS A 123 8.17 -13.14 -17.02
N VAL A 124 7.29 -12.25 -16.59
CA VAL A 124 7.58 -11.24 -15.57
C VAL A 124 6.56 -11.29 -14.44
N ARG A 125 7.00 -10.94 -13.23
CA ARG A 125 6.13 -10.78 -12.05
C ARG A 125 5.92 -9.29 -11.79
N ILE A 126 4.66 -8.90 -11.58
CA ILE A 126 4.29 -7.52 -11.24
C ILE A 126 4.69 -7.22 -9.79
N LEU A 127 5.50 -6.19 -9.57
CA LEU A 127 5.94 -5.72 -8.25
C LEU A 127 5.13 -4.54 -7.71
N SER A 128 4.37 -3.87 -8.57
CA SER A 128 3.69 -2.61 -8.26
C SER A 128 2.18 -2.76 -8.05
N ASN A 129 1.65 -2.19 -6.98
CA ASN A 129 0.21 -2.21 -6.68
C ASN A 129 -0.62 -1.28 -7.58
N ARG A 130 0.02 -0.41 -8.38
CA ARG A 130 -0.68 0.59 -9.22
C ARG A 130 -1.53 -0.03 -10.33
N PHE A 131 -1.34 -1.32 -10.62
CA PHE A 131 -2.09 -2.05 -11.66
C PHE A 131 -3.22 -2.91 -11.08
N ARG A 132 -3.44 -2.88 -9.76
CA ARG A 132 -4.47 -3.68 -9.09
C ARG A 132 -5.87 -3.40 -9.62
N GLU A 133 -6.21 -2.14 -9.88
CA GLU A 133 -7.52 -1.75 -10.44
C GLU A 133 -7.72 -2.25 -11.86
N LYS A 134 -6.64 -2.60 -12.57
CA LYS A 134 -6.69 -3.23 -13.90
C LYS A 134 -6.78 -4.75 -13.82
N GLY A 135 -6.84 -5.34 -12.63
CA GLY A 135 -6.86 -6.80 -12.45
C GLY A 135 -5.49 -7.46 -12.37
N ALA A 136 -4.41 -6.68 -12.23
CA ALA A 136 -3.04 -7.17 -12.06
C ALA A 136 -2.45 -6.73 -10.71
N PRO A 137 -2.85 -7.37 -9.58
CA PRO A 137 -2.24 -7.11 -8.28
C PRO A 137 -0.75 -7.50 -8.24
N VAL A 138 -0.02 -7.03 -7.22
CA VAL A 138 1.36 -7.47 -6.96
C VAL A 138 1.43 -8.99 -6.88
N GLY A 139 2.46 -9.56 -7.51
CA GLY A 139 2.67 -11.00 -7.62
C GLY A 139 2.02 -11.63 -8.86
N SER A 140 1.19 -10.89 -9.60
CA SER A 140 0.62 -11.37 -10.87
C SER A 140 1.73 -11.69 -11.88
N ILE A 141 1.51 -12.72 -12.68
CA ILE A 141 2.42 -13.11 -13.76
C ILE A 141 1.91 -12.53 -15.07
N GLY A 142 2.81 -11.88 -15.81
CA GLY A 142 2.55 -11.39 -17.15
C GLY A 142 3.67 -11.74 -18.10
N TYR A 143 3.47 -11.39 -19.36
CA TYR A 143 4.43 -11.56 -20.44
C TYR A 143 4.72 -10.19 -21.06
N VAL A 144 6.00 -9.92 -21.30
CA VAL A 144 6.41 -8.73 -22.04
C VAL A 144 5.94 -8.88 -23.48
N ILE A 145 5.17 -7.93 -24.00
CA ILE A 145 4.68 -7.99 -25.38
C ILE A 145 5.62 -7.21 -26.31
N GLU A 146 5.85 -5.94 -25.97
CA GLU A 146 6.59 -5.03 -26.83
C GLU A 146 7.29 -3.92 -26.02
N LYS A 147 8.36 -3.36 -26.58
CA LYS A 147 9.00 -2.14 -26.07
C LYS A 147 8.33 -0.92 -26.69
N TRP A 148 7.76 -0.05 -25.86
CA TRP A 148 7.07 1.16 -26.32
C TRP A 148 8.02 2.35 -26.51
N ALA A 149 8.88 2.61 -25.53
CA ALA A 149 9.81 3.73 -25.51
C ALA A 149 11.05 3.40 -24.67
N ASP A 150 11.96 4.35 -24.49
CA ASP A 150 13.14 4.15 -23.65
C ASP A 150 12.72 3.75 -22.23
N ASN A 151 13.06 2.50 -21.88
CA ASN A 151 12.76 1.84 -20.60
C ASN A 151 11.26 1.68 -20.28
N LEU A 152 10.37 1.64 -21.28
CA LEU A 152 8.96 1.33 -21.07
C LEU A 152 8.58 0.06 -21.83
N TRP A 153 8.00 -0.89 -21.10
CA TRP A 153 7.63 -2.20 -21.60
C TRP A 153 6.14 -2.39 -21.49
N GLU A 154 5.52 -2.91 -22.53
CA GLU A 154 4.14 -3.33 -22.47
C GLU A 154 4.09 -4.76 -21.94
N VAL A 155 3.28 -4.96 -20.90
CA VAL A 155 3.08 -6.27 -20.27
C VAL A 155 1.61 -6.65 -20.35
N GLU A 156 1.37 -7.89 -20.74
CA GLU A 156 0.05 -8.53 -20.71
C GLU A 156 -0.01 -9.51 -19.54
N VAL A 157 -1.04 -9.39 -18.72
CA VAL A 157 -1.32 -10.30 -17.60
C VAL A 157 -2.54 -11.13 -17.95
N SER A 158 -2.37 -12.45 -17.90
CA SER A 158 -3.40 -13.42 -18.25
C SER A 158 -3.76 -14.31 -17.06
N ARG A 159 -4.99 -14.81 -17.04
CA ARG A 159 -5.43 -15.84 -16.09
C ARG A 159 -4.81 -17.19 -16.42
N VAL A 160 -4.94 -18.13 -15.49
CA VAL A 160 -4.57 -19.54 -15.67
C VAL A 160 -5.31 -20.18 -16.86
N ASP A 161 -6.49 -19.66 -17.20
CA ASP A 161 -7.29 -20.09 -18.36
C ASP A 161 -6.82 -19.49 -19.71
N GLY A 162 -5.75 -18.67 -19.70
CA GLY A 162 -5.23 -18.01 -20.90
C GLY A 162 -5.93 -16.70 -21.28
N THR A 163 -6.99 -16.30 -20.56
CA THR A 163 -7.70 -15.04 -20.84
C THR A 163 -6.86 -13.85 -20.41
N ALA A 164 -6.59 -12.93 -21.35
CA ALA A 164 -5.95 -11.65 -21.04
C ALA A 164 -6.85 -10.81 -20.12
N ILE A 165 -6.33 -10.43 -18.95
CA ILE A 165 -7.02 -9.61 -17.96
C ILE A 165 -6.69 -8.14 -18.15
N ALA A 166 -5.42 -7.87 -18.46
CA ALA A 166 -4.88 -6.53 -18.41
C ALA A 166 -3.69 -6.40 -19.35
N ARG A 167 -3.62 -5.26 -20.04
CA ARG A 167 -2.46 -4.86 -20.83
C ARG A 167 -2.09 -3.43 -20.47
N PHE A 168 -0.84 -3.20 -20.11
CA PHE A 168 -0.40 -1.89 -19.64
C PHE A 168 1.11 -1.72 -19.77
N VAL A 169 1.52 -0.45 -19.84
CA VAL A 169 2.93 -0.07 -19.87
C VAL A 169 3.50 -0.03 -18.45
N VAL A 170 4.62 -0.70 -18.25
CA VAL A 170 5.36 -0.80 -16.99
C VAL A 170 6.75 -0.16 -17.13
N ARG A 171 7.31 0.22 -15.98
CA ARG A 171 8.73 0.57 -15.87
C ARG A 171 9.51 -0.64 -15.36
N PRO A 172 10.84 -0.68 -15.54
CA PRO A 172 11.66 -1.80 -15.07
C PRO A 172 11.56 -2.00 -13.56
N GLU A 173 11.34 -0.93 -12.78
CA GLU A 173 11.14 -1.02 -11.33
C GLU A 173 9.78 -1.62 -10.91
N ASP A 174 8.81 -1.73 -11.83
CA ASP A 174 7.48 -2.27 -11.53
C ASP A 174 7.37 -3.78 -11.80
N ILE A 175 8.41 -4.41 -12.35
CA ILE A 175 8.42 -5.82 -12.75
C ILE A 175 9.76 -6.50 -12.45
N GLU A 176 9.74 -7.81 -12.26
CA GLU A 176 10.94 -8.66 -12.19
C GLU A 176 10.77 -9.89 -13.08
N LEU A 177 11.87 -10.59 -13.37
CA LEU A 177 11.81 -11.88 -14.05
C LEU A 177 11.13 -12.89 -13.14
N ALA A 178 10.10 -13.57 -13.66
CA ALA A 178 9.50 -14.69 -12.99
C ALA A 178 10.19 -15.97 -13.45
N GLU A 179 10.65 -16.80 -12.51
CA GLU A 179 11.20 -18.11 -12.86
C GLU A 179 10.16 -18.94 -13.63
N GLY A 180 10.66 -19.61 -14.66
CA GLY A 180 9.91 -20.43 -15.62
C GLY A 180 9.25 -21.61 -14.95
#